data_AF-A0A953Z207-F1
#
_entry.id   AF-A0A953Z207-F1
#
_cell.length_a   1.000
_cell.length_b   1.000
_cell.length_c   1.000
_cell.angle_alpha   90.00
_cell.angle_beta   90.00
_cell.angle_gamma   90.00
#
_symmetry.space_group_name_H-M   'P 1'
#
loop_
_entity.id
_entity.type
_entity.pdbx_description
1 polymer ?
#
loop_
_entity_poly.entity_id
_entity_poly.type
_entity_poly.pdbx_seq_one_letter_code
_entity_poly.pdbx_strand_id
1 'polypeptide(L)'
;TPQSVWQHKSAPKCETKTPASAEAAGDAAQAKPRDEETPGADPKADTPTEPRLQAPTLQNWPQKSQEILNLLYNTTITKTTYRLSGEADAKYLTATASVKGAVYRTTYDYGWYREEVGSDVGFEVFERVRVGVGVRVELEYEILDAKADLNGLMAFGLDAKSGYVKGRLQVDILGVTSPEIRALSFGNADIDETSIQKVFEAIAAVRAHMSKENVTVQPQLLAALVSAADLKTRNQSDLADKINSALIEKDLDKTALALEMTSESVNSSELKNSIEQALKAIDSEESLDGQSKATRAVERVVRQLRDPSSYLR
;
A
#
# COMPACT_ATOMS: atom_id res chain seq x y z
N THR A 1 -36.55 -38.28 -13.85
CA THR A 1 -36.09 -39.37 -14.75
C THR A 1 -36.05 -38.79 -16.15
N PRO A 2 -35.00 -38.99 -16.97
CA PRO A 2 -33.92 -39.99 -16.93
C PRO A 2 -32.59 -39.38 -16.45
N GLN A 3 -31.80 -39.95 -15.53
CA GLN A 3 -31.00 -41.19 -15.57
C GLN A 3 -30.11 -41.33 -16.81
N SER A 4 -28.88 -40.79 -16.72
CA SER A 4 -27.74 -41.29 -17.48
C SER A 4 -26.63 -41.75 -16.52
N VAL A 5 -26.28 -43.00 -16.74
CA VAL A 5 -25.32 -43.88 -16.07
C VAL A 5 -23.89 -43.34 -16.22
N TRP A 6 -23.14 -43.21 -15.13
CA TRP A 6 -21.68 -43.16 -15.16
C TRP A 6 -21.12 -44.40 -14.46
N GLN A 7 -20.50 -45.27 -15.25
CA GLN A 7 -19.82 -46.47 -14.80
C GLN A 7 -18.43 -46.15 -14.27
N HIS A 8 -18.12 -46.71 -13.10
CA HIS A 8 -16.77 -46.83 -12.55
C HIS A 8 -15.83 -47.54 -13.53
N LYS A 9 -14.63 -46.98 -13.73
CA LYS A 9 -13.47 -47.74 -14.18
C LYS A 9 -12.28 -47.52 -13.25
N SER A 10 -11.64 -48.64 -12.98
CA SER A 10 -10.73 -48.95 -11.89
C SER A 10 -9.33 -48.37 -12.06
N ALA A 11 -8.65 -48.19 -10.93
CA ALA A 11 -7.24 -47.88 -10.81
C ALA A 11 -6.32 -48.97 -11.39
N PRO A 12 -5.09 -48.63 -11.80
CA PRO A 12 -3.96 -49.54 -11.78
C PRO A 12 -3.03 -49.31 -10.58
N LYS A 13 -2.47 -50.44 -10.13
CA LYS A 13 -1.65 -50.69 -8.95
C LYS A 13 -0.22 -50.12 -9.04
N CYS A 14 0.38 -49.97 -7.86
CA CYS A 14 1.81 -49.80 -7.58
C CYS A 14 2.71 -50.77 -8.36
N GLU A 15 3.89 -50.29 -8.76
CA GLU A 15 5.11 -51.10 -8.79
C GLU A 15 6.30 -50.31 -8.23
N THR A 16 6.89 -50.88 -7.19
CA THR A 16 8.16 -50.53 -6.54
C THR A 16 9.34 -51.04 -7.36
N LYS A 17 10.40 -50.24 -7.56
CA LYS A 17 11.76 -50.76 -7.75
C LYS A 17 12.82 -49.83 -7.15
N THR A 18 13.52 -50.36 -6.15
CA THR A 18 14.84 -49.96 -5.64
C THR A 18 15.92 -50.80 -6.35
N PRO A 19 17.14 -50.26 -6.52
CA PRO A 19 18.35 -50.94 -6.01
C PRO A 19 19.28 -49.94 -5.26
N ALA A 20 19.77 -50.24 -4.05
CA ALA A 20 21.01 -50.96 -3.70
C ALA A 20 22.26 -50.34 -4.38
N SER A 21 23.00 -49.47 -3.69
CA SER A 21 24.18 -49.72 -2.80
C SER A 21 25.52 -49.65 -3.52
N ALA A 22 26.41 -48.75 -3.07
CA ALA A 22 27.86 -48.98 -2.98
C ALA A 22 28.53 -47.91 -2.07
N GLU A 23 29.23 -48.41 -1.06
CA GLU A 23 30.11 -47.73 -0.10
C GLU A 23 31.47 -47.34 -0.69
N ALA A 24 32.14 -46.36 -0.06
CA ALA A 24 33.55 -46.36 0.39
C ALA A 24 34.01 -44.88 0.55
N ALA A 25 34.15 -44.34 1.77
CA ALA A 25 35.29 -44.47 2.69
C ALA A 25 36.50 -43.57 2.32
N GLY A 26 36.91 -42.71 3.25
CA GLY A 26 38.11 -41.88 3.14
C GLY A 26 38.24 -40.81 4.23
N ASP A 27 38.68 -41.22 5.41
CA ASP A 27 39.13 -40.43 6.57
C ASP A 27 40.28 -39.45 6.27
N ALA A 28 40.37 -38.33 7.01
CA ALA A 28 41.56 -37.94 7.79
C ALA A 28 41.50 -36.51 8.39
N ALA A 29 41.35 -36.47 9.72
CA ALA A 29 42.12 -35.72 10.74
C ALA A 29 42.69 -34.29 10.51
N GLN A 30 42.17 -33.37 11.35
CA GLN A 30 42.88 -32.48 12.31
C GLN A 30 44.30 -31.94 12.04
N ALA A 31 44.48 -30.61 12.18
CA ALA A 31 45.41 -29.99 13.14
C ALA A 31 45.29 -28.44 13.19
N LYS A 32 45.21 -27.88 14.41
CA LYS A 32 45.54 -26.47 14.78
C LYS A 32 47.01 -26.40 15.23
N PRO A 33 47.68 -25.24 15.11
CA PRO A 33 48.11 -24.46 16.29
C PRO A 33 47.87 -22.94 16.09
N ARG A 34 47.42 -22.13 17.06
CA ARG A 34 47.97 -21.66 18.36
C ARG A 34 48.83 -20.38 18.23
N ASP A 35 48.23 -19.29 18.70
CA ASP A 35 48.70 -18.06 19.37
C ASP A 35 49.91 -17.26 18.80
N GLU A 36 49.64 -16.04 18.33
CA GLU A 36 50.58 -14.91 18.41
C GLU A 36 49.82 -13.62 18.82
N GLU A 37 50.39 -12.94 19.81
CA GLU A 37 49.89 -11.75 20.50
C GLU A 37 49.93 -10.48 19.63
N THR A 38 49.00 -9.57 19.92
CA THR A 38 48.81 -8.23 19.34
C THR A 38 49.94 -7.28 19.78
N PRO A 39 50.15 -6.16 19.05
CA PRO A 39 49.87 -4.89 19.75
C PRO A 39 49.30 -3.77 18.87
N GLY A 40 48.31 -3.06 19.44
CA GLY A 40 48.05 -1.65 19.12
C GLY A 40 46.92 -1.38 18.14
N ALA A 41 45.70 -1.20 18.65
CA ALA A 41 44.70 -0.36 18.00
C ALA A 41 43.86 0.35 19.07
N ASP A 42 43.82 1.68 18.95
CA ASP A 42 43.11 2.64 19.80
C ASP A 42 41.64 2.27 20.05
N PRO A 43 41.06 2.69 21.20
CA PRO A 43 39.63 2.53 21.45
C PRO A 43 38.86 3.49 20.53
N LYS A 44 38.43 2.99 19.37
CA LYS A 44 37.41 3.68 18.58
C LYS A 44 36.13 3.69 19.40
N ALA A 45 35.69 4.90 19.71
CA ALA A 45 34.42 5.22 20.32
C ALA A 45 33.30 4.38 19.71
N ASP A 46 32.54 3.72 20.60
CA ASP A 46 31.25 3.13 20.29
C ASP A 46 30.32 4.22 19.75
N THR A 47 30.30 4.38 18.44
CA THR A 47 29.15 5.01 17.78
C THR A 47 27.97 4.08 18.07
N PRO A 48 26.86 4.56 18.67
CA PRO A 48 25.64 3.79 18.71
C PRO A 48 25.30 3.50 17.25
N THR A 49 25.48 2.24 16.84
CA THR A 49 24.92 1.78 15.58
C THR A 49 23.43 1.84 15.82
N GLU A 50 22.81 2.94 15.40
CA GLU A 50 21.36 3.01 15.26
C GLU A 50 20.93 1.68 14.64
N PRO A 51 19.94 0.98 15.20
CA PRO A 51 19.45 -0.23 14.59
C PRO A 51 18.97 0.18 13.20
N ARG A 52 19.78 -0.11 12.19
CA ARG A 52 19.31 -0.11 10.81
C ARG A 52 18.13 -1.05 10.85
N LEU A 53 16.94 -0.48 10.65
CA LEU A 53 15.69 -1.20 10.45
C LEU A 53 15.97 -2.26 9.39
N GLN A 54 16.31 -3.47 9.84
CA GLN A 54 16.22 -4.64 9.00
C GLN A 54 14.74 -4.81 8.77
N ALA A 55 14.30 -4.69 7.52
CA ALA A 55 12.96 -5.15 7.16
C ALA A 55 12.79 -6.54 7.79
N PRO A 56 11.82 -6.74 8.69
CA PRO A 56 11.75 -8.00 9.39
C PRO A 56 11.49 -9.11 8.40
N THR A 57 12.17 -10.22 8.68
CA THR A 57 12.17 -11.42 7.87
C THR A 57 10.75 -11.97 7.72
N LEU A 58 10.47 -12.55 6.55
CA LEU A 58 9.33 -13.42 6.19
C LEU A 58 9.24 -14.67 7.11
N GLN A 59 9.27 -14.51 8.43
CA GLN A 59 9.91 -15.48 9.32
C GLN A 59 9.14 -16.79 9.49
N ASN A 60 7.91 -16.90 8.96
CA ASN A 60 7.09 -18.12 8.98
C ASN A 60 6.43 -18.48 7.64
N TRP A 61 6.91 -17.96 6.51
CA TRP A 61 6.39 -18.40 5.20
C TRP A 61 7.08 -19.69 4.74
N PRO A 62 6.31 -20.73 4.34
CA PRO A 62 6.87 -21.88 3.66
C PRO A 62 7.62 -21.47 2.40
N GLN A 63 8.62 -22.26 2.01
CA GLN A 63 9.38 -21.99 0.77
C GLN A 63 8.70 -22.57 -0.47
N LYS A 64 7.82 -23.57 -0.30
CA LYS A 64 7.12 -24.19 -1.43
C LYS A 64 5.83 -23.45 -1.73
N SER A 65 5.62 -23.12 -3.01
CA SER A 65 4.41 -22.46 -3.48
C SER A 65 3.12 -23.10 -2.98
N GLN A 66 3.03 -24.44 -3.00
CA GLN A 66 1.81 -25.12 -2.55
C GLN A 66 1.54 -24.94 -1.06
N GLU A 67 2.58 -24.94 -0.23
CA GLU A 67 2.46 -24.71 1.20
C GLU A 67 2.07 -23.25 1.49
N ILE A 68 2.61 -22.30 0.71
CA ILE A 68 2.19 -20.88 0.74
C ILE A 68 0.71 -20.75 0.37
N LEU A 69 0.26 -21.36 -0.73
CA LEU A 69 -1.12 -21.29 -1.21
C LEU A 69 -2.12 -21.82 -0.18
N ASN A 70 -1.76 -22.90 0.52
CA ASN A 70 -2.59 -23.46 1.59
C ASN A 70 -2.79 -22.49 2.77
N LEU A 71 -1.89 -21.50 2.92
CA LEU A 71 -2.00 -20.46 3.95
C LEU A 71 -2.79 -19.23 3.47
N LEU A 72 -3.03 -19.08 2.16
CA LEU A 72 -3.84 -18.00 1.59
C LEU A 72 -5.32 -18.40 1.52
N TYR A 73 -5.91 -18.64 2.68
CA TYR A 73 -7.26 -19.22 2.80
C TYR A 73 -8.41 -18.23 2.52
N ASN A 74 -8.15 -16.92 2.50
CA ASN A 74 -9.16 -15.92 2.16
C ASN A 74 -9.08 -15.53 0.69
N THR A 75 -10.23 -15.22 0.10
CA THR A 75 -10.33 -14.59 -1.23
C THR A 75 -10.98 -13.23 -1.11
N THR A 76 -10.51 -12.24 -1.88
CA THR A 76 -11.13 -10.92 -1.96
C THR A 76 -11.48 -10.55 -3.38
N ILE A 77 -12.60 -9.83 -3.51
CA ILE A 77 -12.90 -8.98 -4.66
C ILE A 77 -13.31 -7.64 -4.08
N THR A 78 -12.38 -6.68 -4.08
CA THR A 78 -12.61 -5.35 -3.51
C THR A 78 -12.52 -4.29 -4.59
N LYS A 79 -13.42 -3.31 -4.51
CA LYS A 79 -13.41 -2.11 -5.33
C LYS A 79 -13.27 -0.92 -4.40
N THR A 80 -12.25 -0.11 -4.63
CA THR A 80 -12.04 1.15 -3.91
C THR A 80 -12.04 2.27 -4.93
N THR A 81 -12.92 3.25 -4.76
CA THR A 81 -12.96 4.44 -5.61
C THR A 81 -12.75 5.68 -4.77
N TYR A 82 -11.87 6.56 -5.22
CA TYR A 82 -11.68 7.89 -4.64
C TYR A 82 -11.63 8.92 -5.76
N ARG A 83 -12.12 10.12 -5.45
CA ARG A 83 -12.01 11.27 -6.34
C ARG A 83 -10.64 11.90 -6.11
N LEU A 84 -9.94 12.19 -7.20
CA LEU A 84 -8.74 13.02 -7.17
C LEU A 84 -9.23 14.48 -7.14
N SER A 85 -9.17 15.15 -5.98
CA SER A 85 -9.17 16.61 -5.97
C SER A 85 -7.78 17.12 -6.33
N GLY A 86 -7.69 18.24 -7.03
CA GLY A 86 -6.45 19.01 -7.02
C GLY A 86 -6.15 19.35 -5.57
N GLU A 87 -4.92 19.08 -5.12
CA GLU A 87 -4.48 18.99 -3.72
C GLU A 87 -4.95 17.74 -2.96
N ALA A 88 -4.01 17.25 -2.13
CA ALA A 88 -3.82 15.89 -1.61
C ALA A 88 -4.95 15.28 -0.74
N ASP A 89 -6.20 15.65 -0.97
CA ASP A 89 -7.38 15.10 -0.31
C ASP A 89 -8.04 14.03 -1.19
N ALA A 90 -7.58 12.79 -1.08
CA ALA A 90 -8.34 11.65 -1.58
C ALA A 90 -9.56 11.42 -0.66
N LYS A 91 -10.72 11.99 -1.02
CA LYS A 91 -11.98 11.69 -0.32
C LYS A 91 -12.48 10.31 -0.74
N TYR A 92 -12.52 9.36 0.20
CA TYR A 92 -13.18 8.08 0.04
C TYR A 92 -14.68 8.31 -0.13
N LEU A 93 -15.20 8.08 -1.34
CA LEU A 93 -16.61 8.25 -1.63
C LEU A 93 -17.29 6.88 -1.56
N THR A 94 -18.11 6.67 -0.53
CA THR A 94 -18.99 5.49 -0.40
C THR A 94 -20.16 5.53 -1.39
N ALA A 95 -20.44 6.69 -1.99
CA ALA A 95 -21.36 6.87 -3.11
C ALA A 95 -20.63 7.55 -4.27
N THR A 96 -20.27 6.80 -5.30
CA THR A 96 -19.73 7.32 -6.56
C THR A 96 -20.81 8.06 -7.34
N ALA A 97 -21.10 9.31 -6.97
CA ALA A 97 -21.81 10.21 -7.86
C ALA A 97 -20.91 10.48 -9.08
N SER A 98 -21.45 10.27 -10.28
CA SER A 98 -20.76 10.60 -11.53
C SER A 98 -20.79 12.12 -11.72
N VAL A 99 -19.68 12.77 -11.36
CA VAL A 99 -19.55 14.23 -11.46
C VAL A 99 -18.74 14.56 -12.70
N LYS A 100 -19.39 15.20 -13.69
CA LYS A 100 -18.73 15.65 -14.92
C LYS A 100 -17.52 16.54 -14.60
N GLY A 101 -16.39 16.29 -15.28
CA GLY A 101 -15.11 16.95 -15.11
C GLY A 101 -14.31 16.49 -13.90
N ALA A 102 -14.84 15.58 -13.07
CA ALA A 102 -14.09 15.02 -11.96
C ALA A 102 -13.20 13.86 -12.43
N VAL A 103 -12.00 13.80 -11.86
CA VAL A 103 -11.06 12.69 -12.06
C VAL A 103 -11.17 11.74 -10.86
N TYR A 104 -11.22 10.45 -11.14
CA TYR A 104 -11.29 9.41 -10.14
C TYR A 104 -10.14 8.43 -10.34
N ARG A 105 -9.74 7.80 -9.23
CA ARG A 105 -9.02 6.54 -9.29
C ARG A 105 -9.88 5.45 -8.68
N THR A 106 -10.03 4.35 -9.43
CA THR A 106 -10.67 3.13 -8.95
C THR A 106 -9.68 1.99 -8.99
N THR A 107 -9.53 1.29 -7.87
CA THR A 107 -8.71 0.08 -7.75
C THR A 107 -9.64 -1.12 -7.57
N TYR A 108 -9.48 -2.13 -8.43
CA TYR A 108 -10.08 -3.45 -8.25
C TYR A 108 -8.99 -4.44 -7.84
N ASP A 109 -9.17 -5.06 -6.69
CA ASP A 109 -8.28 -6.10 -6.19
C ASP A 109 -9.00 -7.44 -6.21
N TYR A 110 -8.45 -8.39 -6.96
CA TYR A 110 -8.81 -9.81 -6.91
C TYR A 110 -7.62 -10.57 -6.35
N GLY A 111 -7.78 -11.34 -5.28
CA GLY A 111 -6.64 -12.09 -4.76
C GLY A 111 -6.96 -13.07 -3.66
N TRP A 112 -6.00 -13.95 -3.43
CA TRP A 112 -5.93 -14.83 -2.27
C TRP A 112 -5.01 -14.23 -1.23
N TYR A 113 -5.40 -14.24 0.03
CA TYR A 113 -4.65 -13.60 1.09
C TYR A 113 -4.83 -14.28 2.44
N ARG A 114 -3.99 -13.90 3.37
CA ARG A 114 -4.21 -14.06 4.81
C ARG A 114 -4.04 -12.72 5.51
N GLU A 115 -4.68 -12.57 6.66
CA GLU A 115 -4.45 -11.42 7.52
C GLU A 115 -3.27 -11.70 8.45
N GLU A 116 -2.43 -10.69 8.63
CA GLU A 116 -1.30 -10.69 9.58
C GLU A 116 -1.41 -9.46 10.47
N VAL A 117 -0.81 -9.53 11.65
CA VAL A 117 -0.59 -8.33 12.48
C VAL A 117 0.55 -7.52 11.84
N GLY A 118 0.42 -6.19 11.77
CA GLY A 118 1.42 -5.36 11.08
C GLY A 118 2.84 -5.46 11.67
N SER A 119 2.97 -5.73 12.96
CA SER A 119 4.27 -6.03 13.59
C SER A 119 4.98 -7.24 12.96
N ASP A 120 4.22 -8.25 12.54
CA ASP A 120 4.76 -9.55 12.09
C ASP A 120 5.31 -9.48 10.65
N VAL A 121 4.99 -8.39 9.95
CA VAL A 121 5.42 -8.10 8.57
C VAL A 121 6.26 -6.82 8.49
N GLY A 122 6.60 -6.22 9.64
CA GLY A 122 7.52 -5.08 9.72
C GLY A 122 6.97 -3.72 9.52
N PHE A 123 5.68 -3.58 9.74
CA PHE A 123 5.05 -2.30 9.72
C PHE A 123 4.45 -2.00 11.10
N GLU A 124 5.19 -1.24 11.90
CA GLU A 124 4.78 -0.85 13.27
C GLU A 124 3.51 0.00 13.31
N VAL A 125 3.09 0.58 12.18
CA VAL A 125 1.98 1.55 12.09
C VAL A 125 0.66 0.92 11.62
N PHE A 126 0.63 -0.39 11.33
CA PHE A 126 -0.59 -1.04 10.86
C PHE A 126 -1.07 -2.08 11.85
N GLU A 127 -2.36 -2.04 12.17
CA GLU A 127 -2.97 -3.02 13.08
C GLU A 127 -3.08 -4.38 12.39
N ARG A 128 -3.49 -4.36 11.12
CA ARG A 128 -3.69 -5.55 10.29
C ARG A 128 -3.21 -5.28 8.88
N VAL A 129 -2.58 -6.28 8.28
CA VAL A 129 -2.24 -6.27 6.87
C VAL A 129 -2.84 -7.47 6.16
N ARG A 130 -3.06 -7.34 4.87
CA ARG A 130 -3.39 -8.45 3.98
C ARG A 130 -2.16 -8.77 3.17
N VAL A 131 -1.61 -9.96 3.36
CA VAL A 131 -0.48 -10.48 2.59
C VAL A 131 -0.97 -11.63 1.73
N GLY A 132 -0.66 -11.59 0.44
CA GLY A 132 -1.24 -12.52 -0.51
C GLY A 132 -0.78 -12.30 -1.93
N VAL A 133 -1.54 -12.86 -2.86
CA VAL A 133 -1.23 -12.85 -4.28
C VAL A 133 -2.50 -12.66 -5.10
N GLY A 134 -2.41 -12.10 -6.30
CA GLY A 134 -3.59 -11.79 -7.08
C GLY A 134 -3.35 -10.88 -8.28
N VAL A 135 -4.40 -10.16 -8.65
CA VAL A 135 -4.42 -9.16 -9.72
C VAL A 135 -4.98 -7.87 -9.14
N ARG A 136 -4.25 -6.77 -9.36
CA ARG A 136 -4.70 -5.42 -9.10
C ARG A 136 -4.94 -4.72 -10.42
N VAL A 137 -6.07 -4.04 -10.52
CA VAL A 137 -6.44 -3.23 -11.67
C VAL A 137 -6.65 -1.81 -11.18
N GLU A 138 -5.86 -0.88 -11.71
CA GLU A 138 -5.98 0.54 -11.40
C GLU A 138 -6.53 1.27 -12.60
N LEU A 139 -7.63 2.00 -12.41
CA LEU A 139 -8.21 2.87 -13.42
C LEU A 139 -8.11 4.29 -12.94
N GLU A 140 -7.52 5.16 -13.76
CA GLU A 140 -7.52 6.60 -13.56
C GLU A 140 -8.29 7.24 -14.72
N TYR A 141 -9.40 7.90 -14.42
CA TYR A 141 -10.32 8.38 -15.46
C TYR A 141 -11.00 9.69 -15.10
N GLU A 142 -11.28 10.48 -16.13
CA GLU A 142 -12.10 11.68 -16.10
C GLU A 142 -13.52 11.34 -16.57
N ILE A 143 -14.52 11.87 -15.86
CA ILE A 143 -15.92 11.81 -16.28
C ILE A 143 -16.21 12.92 -17.29
N LEU A 144 -16.53 12.55 -18.52
CA LEU A 144 -16.92 13.50 -19.58
C LEU A 144 -18.43 13.73 -19.61
N ASP A 145 -19.21 12.76 -19.14
CA ASP A 145 -20.67 12.81 -19.04
C ASP A 145 -21.16 12.22 -17.71
N ALA A 146 -22.08 12.92 -17.04
CA ALA A 146 -22.66 12.49 -15.76
C ALA A 146 -23.48 11.19 -15.85
N LYS A 147 -23.74 10.69 -17.06
CA LYS A 147 -24.37 9.38 -17.31
C LYS A 147 -23.42 8.19 -17.13
N ALA A 148 -22.11 8.43 -16.91
CA ALA A 148 -21.16 7.34 -16.71
C ALA A 148 -21.56 6.43 -15.55
N ASP A 149 -21.63 5.13 -15.82
CA ASP A 149 -21.86 4.07 -14.86
C ASP A 149 -20.52 3.57 -14.29
N LEU A 150 -20.28 3.93 -13.04
CA LEU A 150 -19.05 3.59 -12.35
C LEU A 150 -19.12 2.23 -11.66
N ASN A 151 -20.19 1.45 -11.82
CA ASN A 151 -20.49 0.28 -10.98
C ASN A 151 -19.78 -1.02 -11.36
N GLY A 152 -18.86 -1.02 -12.32
CA GLY A 152 -18.02 -2.18 -12.60
C GLY A 152 -17.10 -2.00 -13.79
N LEU A 153 -16.09 -2.88 -13.90
CA LEU A 153 -15.10 -2.87 -15.00
C LEU A 153 -15.76 -2.93 -16.38
N MET A 154 -16.83 -3.71 -16.55
CA MET A 154 -17.50 -3.78 -17.85
C MET A 154 -18.21 -2.48 -18.24
N ALA A 155 -18.81 -1.79 -17.27
CA ALA A 155 -19.47 -0.52 -17.50
C ALA A 155 -18.45 0.53 -18.00
N PHE A 156 -17.23 0.53 -17.45
CA PHE A 156 -16.14 1.40 -17.92
C PHE A 156 -15.80 1.20 -19.41
N GLY A 157 -15.75 -0.03 -19.90
CA GLY A 157 -15.49 -0.29 -21.32
C GLY A 157 -16.59 0.27 -22.23
N LEU A 158 -17.86 0.14 -21.81
CA LEU A 158 -19.02 0.67 -22.55
C LEU A 158 -19.09 2.20 -22.50
N ASP A 159 -18.80 2.79 -21.34
CA ASP A 159 -18.77 4.23 -21.15
C ASP A 159 -17.63 4.90 -21.90
N ALA A 160 -16.46 4.27 -21.96
CA ALA A 160 -15.34 4.76 -22.75
C ALA A 160 -15.68 4.76 -24.24
N LYS A 161 -16.31 3.68 -24.73
CA LYS A 161 -16.81 3.58 -26.10
C LYS A 161 -17.89 4.63 -26.41
N SER A 162 -18.71 4.97 -25.42
CA SER A 162 -19.76 6.00 -25.52
C SER A 162 -19.24 7.43 -25.32
N GLY A 163 -17.95 7.60 -25.01
CA GLY A 163 -17.33 8.90 -24.74
C GLY A 163 -17.74 9.53 -23.40
N TYR A 164 -18.26 8.74 -22.47
CA TYR A 164 -18.67 9.20 -21.13
C TYR A 164 -17.52 9.25 -20.14
N VAL A 165 -16.47 8.45 -20.37
CA VAL A 165 -15.24 8.47 -19.59
C VAL A 165 -14.03 8.43 -20.53
N LYS A 166 -12.92 9.00 -20.06
CA LYS A 166 -11.60 8.86 -20.69
C LYS A 166 -10.57 8.65 -19.60
N GLY A 167 -9.64 7.74 -19.83
CA GLY A 167 -8.64 7.45 -18.82
C GLY A 167 -7.71 6.33 -19.23
N ARG A 168 -6.90 5.90 -18.26
CA ARG A 168 -5.95 4.82 -18.40
C ARG A 168 -6.24 3.72 -17.40
N LEU A 169 -5.80 2.53 -17.79
CA LEU A 169 -5.90 1.30 -17.03
C LEU A 169 -4.51 0.68 -16.90
N GLN A 170 -4.20 0.22 -15.70
CA GLN A 170 -3.01 -0.56 -15.38
C GLN A 170 -3.45 -1.88 -14.74
N VAL A 171 -2.74 -2.96 -15.08
CA VAL A 171 -2.93 -4.30 -14.50
C VAL A 171 -1.62 -4.77 -13.92
N ASP A 172 -1.64 -5.06 -12.62
CA ASP A 172 -0.49 -5.60 -11.90
C ASP A 172 -0.83 -7.01 -11.40
N ILE A 173 0.03 -7.97 -11.74
CA ILE A 173 -0.03 -9.31 -11.15
C ILE A 173 0.87 -9.32 -9.93
N LEU A 174 0.27 -9.60 -8.78
CA LEU A 174 0.91 -9.50 -7.49
C LEU A 174 1.28 -10.91 -7.00
N GLY A 175 2.57 -11.17 -6.87
CA GLY A 175 3.08 -12.35 -6.17
C GLY A 175 2.81 -13.73 -6.81
N VAL A 176 2.33 -13.78 -8.04
CA VAL A 176 2.17 -15.03 -8.81
C VAL A 176 3.01 -14.98 -10.07
N THR A 177 3.72 -16.07 -10.39
CA THR A 177 4.48 -16.17 -11.62
C THR A 177 4.43 -17.58 -12.19
N SER A 178 4.13 -17.68 -13.49
CA SER A 178 4.27 -18.89 -14.30
C SER A 178 4.68 -18.48 -15.72
N PRO A 179 5.19 -19.39 -16.57
CA PRO A 179 5.49 -19.08 -17.97
C PRO A 179 4.31 -18.46 -18.73
N GLU A 180 3.10 -18.96 -18.48
CA GLU A 180 1.86 -18.49 -19.10
C GLU A 180 1.47 -17.10 -18.59
N ILE A 181 1.64 -16.85 -17.28
CA ILE A 181 1.41 -15.52 -16.69
C ILE A 181 2.42 -14.50 -17.23
N ARG A 182 3.69 -14.88 -17.39
CA ARG A 182 4.75 -14.00 -17.94
C ARG A 182 4.55 -13.69 -19.42
N ALA A 183 3.86 -14.55 -20.15
CA ALA A 183 3.52 -14.32 -21.55
C ALA A 183 2.41 -13.27 -21.72
N LEU A 184 1.67 -12.95 -20.66
CA LEU A 184 0.67 -11.90 -20.68
C LEU A 184 1.38 -10.54 -20.70
N SER A 185 1.12 -9.76 -21.74
CA SER A 185 1.66 -8.42 -21.89
C SER A 185 0.68 -7.41 -21.27
N PHE A 186 1.03 -6.94 -20.07
CA PHE A 186 0.33 -5.85 -19.39
C PHE A 186 1.19 -4.59 -19.44
N GLY A 187 0.57 -3.51 -19.88
CA GLY A 187 1.14 -2.17 -19.83
C GLY A 187 0.02 -1.17 -19.61
N ASN A 188 0.38 0.10 -19.46
CA ASN A 188 -0.60 1.17 -19.39
C ASN A 188 -1.37 1.22 -20.70
N ALA A 189 -2.68 1.00 -20.63
CA ALA A 189 -3.58 1.03 -21.76
C ALA A 189 -4.64 2.12 -21.56
N ASP A 190 -5.18 2.65 -22.65
CA ASP A 190 -6.41 3.45 -22.55
C ASP A 190 -7.57 2.55 -22.11
N ILE A 191 -8.54 3.12 -21.38
CA ILE A 191 -9.74 2.38 -20.99
C ILE A 191 -10.60 2.15 -22.24
N ASP A 192 -10.80 0.90 -22.61
CA ASP A 192 -11.65 0.47 -23.73
C ASP A 192 -12.10 -0.99 -23.55
N GLU A 193 -12.88 -1.51 -24.50
CA GLU A 193 -13.38 -2.89 -24.46
C GLU A 193 -12.23 -3.93 -24.47
N THR A 194 -11.14 -3.65 -25.19
CA THR A 194 -10.00 -4.57 -25.37
C THR A 194 -9.16 -4.68 -24.09
N SER A 195 -8.84 -3.56 -23.46
CA SER A 195 -8.10 -3.49 -22.20
C SER A 195 -8.88 -4.13 -21.07
N ILE A 196 -10.19 -3.94 -21.01
CA ILE A 196 -11.08 -4.62 -20.05
C ILE A 196 -11.10 -6.14 -20.29
N GLN A 197 -11.12 -6.61 -21.55
CA GLN A 197 -11.01 -8.04 -21.84
C GLN A 197 -9.67 -8.63 -21.33
N LYS A 198 -8.55 -7.94 -21.55
CA LYS A 198 -7.23 -8.34 -21.03
C LYS A 198 -7.19 -8.44 -19.50
N VAL A 199 -7.92 -7.58 -18.79
CA VAL A 199 -8.08 -7.69 -17.33
C VAL A 199 -8.72 -9.03 -16.96
N PHE A 200 -9.82 -9.40 -17.62
CA PHE A 200 -10.49 -10.67 -17.33
C PHE A 200 -9.62 -11.88 -17.70
N GLU A 201 -8.85 -11.80 -18.78
CA GLU A 201 -7.84 -12.80 -19.13
C GLU A 201 -6.78 -12.94 -18.03
N ALA A 202 -6.29 -11.83 -17.47
CA ALA A 202 -5.33 -11.83 -16.36
C ALA A 202 -5.89 -12.53 -15.12
N ILE A 203 -7.10 -12.15 -14.72
CA ILE A 203 -7.80 -12.73 -13.56
C ILE A 203 -8.02 -14.23 -13.79
N ALA A 204 -8.47 -14.62 -14.98
CA ALA A 204 -8.69 -16.02 -15.33
C ALA A 204 -7.38 -16.83 -15.33
N ALA A 205 -6.30 -16.28 -15.88
CA ALA A 205 -4.98 -16.90 -15.91
C ALA A 205 -4.42 -17.12 -14.50
N VAL A 206 -4.41 -16.07 -13.66
CA VAL A 206 -4.00 -16.19 -12.26
C VAL A 206 -4.86 -17.22 -11.54
N ARG A 207 -6.19 -17.16 -11.72
CA ARG A 207 -7.09 -18.12 -11.08
C ARG A 207 -6.82 -19.56 -11.48
N ALA A 208 -6.56 -19.82 -12.77
CA ALA A 208 -6.30 -21.15 -13.29
C ALA A 208 -4.94 -21.71 -12.85
N HIS A 209 -3.96 -20.85 -12.57
CA HIS A 209 -2.60 -21.26 -12.19
C HIS A 209 -2.41 -21.46 -10.69
N MET A 210 -3.28 -20.89 -9.87
CA MET A 210 -3.20 -20.99 -8.41
C MET A 210 -3.57 -22.38 -7.86
N SER A 211 -4.00 -23.31 -8.72
CA SER A 211 -4.21 -24.72 -8.37
C SER A 211 -3.23 -25.67 -9.06
N LYS A 212 -2.24 -25.15 -9.80
CA LYS A 212 -1.27 -25.97 -10.54
C LYS A 212 0.05 -26.05 -9.76
N GLU A 213 0.76 -27.16 -9.93
CA GLU A 213 2.06 -27.38 -9.27
C GLU A 213 3.20 -26.53 -9.87
N ASN A 214 3.02 -25.99 -11.09
CA ASN A 214 4.05 -25.26 -11.83
C ASN A 214 4.03 -23.74 -11.59
N VAL A 215 3.42 -23.27 -10.50
CA VAL A 215 3.34 -21.85 -10.16
C VAL A 215 4.36 -21.47 -9.10
N THR A 216 5.07 -20.36 -9.31
CA THR A 216 5.89 -19.72 -8.29
C THR A 216 5.03 -18.68 -7.57
N VAL A 217 5.00 -18.78 -6.24
CA VAL A 217 4.18 -17.90 -5.39
C VAL A 217 5.10 -17.16 -4.43
N GLN A 218 5.02 -15.84 -4.46
CA GLN A 218 5.75 -14.95 -3.56
C GLN A 218 4.76 -13.91 -3.02
N PRO A 219 4.18 -14.13 -1.84
CA PRO A 219 3.19 -13.22 -1.27
C PRO A 219 3.71 -11.78 -1.16
N GLN A 220 2.84 -10.84 -1.46
CA GLN A 220 3.07 -9.40 -1.40
C GLN A 220 2.03 -8.74 -0.50
N LEU A 221 2.34 -7.54 -0.03
CA LEU A 221 1.39 -6.71 0.70
C LEU A 221 0.28 -6.25 -0.26
N LEU A 222 -0.95 -6.70 -0.03
CA LEU A 222 -2.10 -6.32 -0.84
C LEU A 222 -2.79 -5.08 -0.26
N ALA A 223 -3.00 -5.05 1.05
CA ALA A 223 -3.64 -3.93 1.73
C ALA A 223 -3.13 -3.85 3.18
N ALA A 224 -3.25 -2.66 3.77
CA ALA A 224 -2.89 -2.44 5.15
C ALA A 224 -3.93 -1.54 5.82
N LEU A 225 -4.39 -1.95 7.00
CA LEU A 225 -5.31 -1.19 7.83
C LEU A 225 -4.47 -0.28 8.74
N VAL A 226 -4.50 1.01 8.45
CA VAL A 226 -3.91 2.03 9.33
C VAL A 226 -4.88 2.28 10.47
N SER A 227 -4.40 2.35 11.72
CA SER A 227 -5.28 2.70 12.83
C SER A 227 -5.84 4.12 12.64
N ALA A 228 -7.07 4.34 13.08
CA ALA A 228 -7.68 5.67 13.04
C ALA A 228 -6.92 6.69 13.93
N ALA A 229 -6.17 6.23 14.92
CA ALA A 229 -5.31 7.08 15.74
C ALA A 229 -4.07 7.53 14.94
N ASP A 230 -3.47 6.62 14.17
CA ASP A 230 -2.26 6.87 13.38
C ASP A 230 -2.54 7.72 12.12
N LEU A 231 -3.75 7.63 11.55
CA LEU A 231 -4.18 8.54 10.48
C LEU A 231 -4.33 9.99 10.98
N LYS A 232 -4.82 10.18 12.22
CA LYS A 232 -4.97 11.52 12.80
C LYS A 232 -3.61 12.16 13.07
N THR A 233 -2.66 11.41 13.63
CA THR A 233 -1.32 11.90 13.93
C THR A 233 -0.53 12.21 12.66
N ARG A 234 -0.61 11.37 11.61
CA ARG A 234 0.02 11.66 10.31
C ARG A 234 -0.53 12.92 9.66
N ASN A 235 -1.86 13.05 9.57
CA ASN A 235 -2.47 14.25 8.98
C ASN A 235 -2.08 15.52 9.75
N GLN A 236 -2.01 15.47 11.08
CA GLN A 236 -1.58 16.60 11.90
C GLN A 236 -0.10 16.93 11.71
N SER A 237 0.78 15.92 11.60
CA SER A 237 2.20 16.11 11.31
C SER A 237 2.42 16.72 9.93
N ASP A 238 1.73 16.23 8.90
CA ASP A 238 1.84 16.76 7.53
C ASP A 238 1.38 18.22 7.44
N LEU A 239 0.32 18.58 8.16
CA LEU A 239 -0.14 19.97 8.29
C LEU A 239 0.90 20.84 9.01
N ALA A 240 1.50 20.33 10.09
CA ALA A 240 2.56 21.02 10.82
C ALA A 240 3.78 21.30 9.94
N ASP A 241 4.18 20.34 9.10
CA ASP A 241 5.32 20.48 8.21
C ASP A 241 5.06 21.47 7.07
N LYS A 242 3.84 21.52 6.54
CA LYS A 242 3.43 22.55 5.56
C LYS A 242 3.49 23.95 6.15
N ILE A 243 2.93 24.16 7.34
CA ILE A 243 2.96 25.45 8.03
C ILE A 243 4.41 25.86 8.33
N ASN A 244 5.22 24.93 8.85
CA ASN A 244 6.61 25.20 9.19
C ASN A 244 7.46 25.52 7.95
N SER A 245 7.20 24.87 6.81
CA SER A 245 7.88 25.18 5.55
C SER A 245 7.55 26.59 5.05
N ALA A 246 6.27 26.98 5.08
CA ALA A 246 5.85 28.34 4.71
C ALA A 246 6.47 29.41 5.63
N LEU A 247 6.56 29.11 6.94
CA LEU A 247 7.18 29.99 7.92
C LEU A 247 8.69 30.17 7.67
N ILE A 248 9.40 29.10 7.30
CA ILE A 248 10.84 29.14 6.96
C ILE A 248 11.09 30.01 5.73
N GLU A 249 10.19 29.97 4.74
CA GLU A 249 10.24 30.84 3.56
C GLU A 249 9.99 32.33 3.89
N LYS A 250 9.55 32.64 5.13
CA LYS A 250 9.11 33.97 5.58
C LYS A 250 8.01 34.55 4.70
N ASP A 251 7.22 33.68 4.09
CA ASP A 251 6.10 34.04 3.24
C ASP A 251 4.82 33.98 4.07
N LEU A 252 4.43 35.14 4.58
CA LEU A 252 3.31 35.27 5.52
C LEU A 252 1.97 35.02 4.85
N ASP A 253 1.83 35.36 3.57
CA ASP A 253 0.62 35.07 2.78
C ASP A 253 0.46 33.56 2.59
N LYS A 254 1.54 32.84 2.26
CA LYS A 254 1.52 31.37 2.23
C LYS A 254 1.27 30.75 3.60
N THR A 255 1.81 31.36 4.66
CA THR A 255 1.61 30.89 6.04
C THR A 255 0.16 31.05 6.47
N ALA A 256 -0.48 32.19 6.14
CA ALA A 256 -1.88 32.45 6.40
C ALA A 256 -2.78 31.46 5.63
N LEU A 257 -2.51 31.23 4.35
CA LEU A 257 -3.25 30.25 3.54
C LEU A 257 -3.14 28.84 4.13
N ALA A 258 -1.94 28.40 4.52
CA ALA A 258 -1.73 27.10 5.13
C ALA A 258 -2.48 26.96 6.48
N LEU A 259 -2.56 28.04 7.27
CA LEU A 259 -3.31 28.08 8.52
C LEU A 259 -4.82 28.01 8.29
N GLU A 260 -5.36 28.71 7.29
CA GLU A 260 -6.79 28.65 6.94
C GLU A 260 -7.21 27.24 6.52
N MET A 261 -6.45 26.61 5.61
CA MET A 261 -6.68 25.21 5.21
C MET A 261 -6.59 24.23 6.40
N THR A 262 -5.70 24.52 7.36
CA THR A 262 -5.57 23.73 8.58
C THR A 262 -6.78 23.92 9.51
N SER A 263 -7.35 25.13 9.60
CA SER A 263 -8.54 25.41 10.42
C SER A 263 -9.75 24.58 9.98
N GLU A 264 -9.92 24.38 8.67
CA GLU A 264 -11.02 23.61 8.09
C GLU A 264 -10.89 22.09 8.34
N SER A 265 -9.65 21.59 8.45
CA SER A 265 -9.37 20.15 8.60
C SER A 265 -9.29 19.68 10.06
N VAL A 266 -9.18 20.60 11.01
CA VAL A 266 -9.04 20.31 12.44
C VAL A 266 -10.40 20.29 13.15
N ASN A 267 -10.60 19.35 14.08
CA ASN A 267 -11.82 19.25 14.92
C ASN A 267 -11.64 19.75 16.36
N SER A 268 -10.43 20.13 16.78
CA SER A 268 -10.16 20.66 18.13
C SER A 268 -10.49 22.15 18.23
N SER A 269 -11.38 22.52 19.17
CA SER A 269 -11.74 23.92 19.43
C SER A 269 -10.55 24.75 19.93
N GLU A 270 -9.66 24.17 20.72
CA GLU A 270 -8.46 24.85 21.23
C GLU A 270 -7.46 25.15 20.12
N LEU A 271 -7.30 24.20 19.19
CA LEU A 271 -6.41 24.36 18.04
C LEU A 271 -7.00 25.37 17.04
N LYS A 272 -8.32 25.35 16.80
CA LYS A 272 -9.00 26.40 16.01
C LYS A 272 -8.79 27.79 16.60
N ASN A 273 -8.96 27.94 17.90
CA ASN A 273 -8.71 29.21 18.58
C ASN A 273 -7.25 29.66 18.43
N SER A 274 -6.30 28.72 18.48
CA SER A 274 -4.88 29.02 18.32
C SER A 274 -4.52 29.42 16.88
N ILE A 275 -5.16 28.79 15.89
CA ILE A 275 -5.05 29.16 14.47
C ILE A 275 -5.63 30.55 14.22
N GLU A 276 -6.83 30.85 14.73
CA GLU A 276 -7.44 32.17 14.60
C GLU A 276 -6.57 33.27 15.26
N GLN A 277 -5.92 32.98 16.38
CA GLN A 277 -4.98 33.91 17.00
C GLN A 277 -3.74 34.14 16.14
N ALA A 278 -3.22 33.09 15.49
CA ALA A 278 -2.10 33.21 14.57
C ALA A 278 -2.45 34.03 13.33
N LEU A 279 -3.63 33.79 12.73
CA LEU A 279 -4.12 34.58 11.59
C LEU A 279 -4.27 36.06 11.94
N LYS A 280 -4.90 36.38 13.09
CA LYS A 280 -5.01 37.76 13.57
C LYS A 280 -3.66 38.42 13.82
N ALA A 281 -2.65 37.66 14.24
CA ALA A 281 -1.31 38.18 14.46
C ALA A 281 -0.63 38.53 13.13
N ILE A 282 -0.81 37.69 12.10
CA ILE A 282 -0.32 37.93 10.73
C ILE A 282 -1.00 39.18 10.12
N ASP A 283 -2.32 39.32 10.26
CA ASP A 283 -3.06 40.49 9.74
C ASP A 283 -2.64 41.82 10.41
N SER A 284 -2.08 41.75 11.63
CA SER A 284 -1.67 42.93 12.42
C SER A 284 -0.23 43.39 12.15
N GLU A 285 0.44 42.82 11.13
CA GLU A 285 1.85 43.08 10.85
C GLU A 285 2.12 44.42 10.16
N GLU A 286 2.13 45.51 10.94
CA GLU A 286 2.67 46.80 10.48
C GLU A 286 4.09 47.08 11.03
N SER A 287 4.65 46.20 11.87
CA SER A 287 5.95 46.43 12.53
C SER A 287 6.78 45.16 12.76
N LEU A 288 8.09 45.33 12.98
CA LEU A 288 9.03 44.26 13.32
C LEU A 288 8.63 43.50 14.61
N ASP A 289 7.99 44.17 15.57
CA ASP A 289 7.42 43.53 16.77
C ASP A 289 6.17 42.69 16.43
N GLY A 290 5.40 43.11 15.42
CA GLY A 290 4.27 42.36 14.85
C GLY A 290 4.73 41.04 14.23
N GLN A 291 5.76 41.08 13.37
CA GLN A 291 6.35 39.87 12.74
C GLN A 291 6.84 38.85 13.76
N SER A 292 7.46 39.31 14.85
CA SER A 292 7.91 38.44 15.93
C SER A 292 6.76 37.79 16.69
N LYS A 293 5.62 38.49 16.85
CA LYS A 293 4.41 37.94 17.49
C LYS A 293 3.70 36.93 16.58
N ALA A 294 3.58 37.23 15.30
CA ALA A 294 3.01 36.31 14.32
C ALA A 294 3.81 35.01 14.24
N THR A 295 5.14 35.09 14.10
CA THR A 295 6.03 33.92 14.09
C THR A 295 5.82 33.03 15.33
N ARG A 296 5.80 33.62 16.53
CA ARG A 296 5.58 32.86 17.78
C ARG A 296 4.18 32.24 17.87
N ALA A 297 3.16 32.90 17.31
CA ALA A 297 1.80 32.36 17.28
C ALA A 297 1.72 31.15 16.33
N VAL A 298 2.36 31.25 15.15
CA VAL A 298 2.47 30.15 14.18
C VAL A 298 3.25 28.96 14.77
N GLU A 299 4.40 29.19 15.41
CA GLU A 299 5.18 28.15 16.08
C GLU A 299 4.39 27.39 17.15
N ARG A 300 3.49 28.09 17.85
CA ARG A 300 2.60 27.48 18.86
C ARG A 300 1.63 26.51 18.20
N VAL A 301 1.04 26.88 17.07
CA VAL A 301 0.14 26.02 16.29
C VAL A 301 0.90 24.79 15.79
N VAL A 302 2.11 24.96 15.24
CA VAL A 302 2.97 23.86 14.79
C VAL A 302 3.28 22.90 15.93
N ARG A 303 3.58 23.41 17.13
CA ARG A 303 3.84 22.59 18.31
C ARG A 303 2.61 21.81 18.77
N GLN A 304 1.44 22.44 18.79
CA GLN A 304 0.17 21.78 19.14
C GLN A 304 -0.21 20.69 18.14
N LEU A 305 0.08 20.88 16.85
CA LEU A 305 -0.13 19.87 15.82
C LEU A 305 0.81 18.67 15.98
N ARG A 306 2.08 18.89 16.34
CA ARG A 306 3.08 17.83 16.52
C ARG A 306 2.95 17.07 17.83
N ASP A 307 2.49 17.71 18.90
CA ASP A 307 2.25 17.07 20.19
C ASP A 307 0.89 17.50 20.78
N PRO A 308 -0.21 16.87 20.34
CA PRO A 308 -1.55 17.15 20.86
C PRO A 308 -1.69 16.82 22.35
N SER A 309 -0.84 15.92 22.88
CA SER A 309 -0.94 15.41 24.24
C SER A 309 -0.37 16.37 25.28
N SER A 310 0.54 17.26 24.88
CA SER A 310 1.16 18.26 25.75
C SER A 310 0.25 19.41 26.22
N TYR A 311 -0.98 19.51 25.68
CA TYR A 311 -1.91 20.61 25.97
C TYR A 311 -3.24 20.19 26.63
N LEU A 312 -3.50 18.89 26.83
CA LEU A 312 -4.70 18.37 27.50
C LEU A 312 -4.59 18.33 29.04
N ARG A 313 -3.98 19.34 29.67
CA ARG A 313 -3.94 19.47 31.15
C ARG A 313 -4.77 20.64 31.65
#